data_AF-A0AAD9PLD7-F1
#
_entry.id   AF-A0AAD9PLD7-F1
#
_cell.length_a   1.000
_cell.length_b   1.000
_cell.length_c   1.000
_cell.angle_alpha   90.00
_cell.angle_beta   90.00
_cell.angle_gamma   90.00
#
_symmetry.space_group_name_H-M   'P 1'
#
loop_
_entity.id
_entity.type
_entity.pdbx_description
1 polymer ?
#
loop_
_entity_poly.entity_id
_entity_poly.type
_entity_poly.pdbx_seq_one_letter_code
_entity_poly.pdbx_strand_id
1 'polypeptide(L)'
;MIKSKLQPIFSLIACMNEFDENLLLDFIPTVLSCYSKYYENVAQVWLQDLNLWDYLEVAQECKIQEVILGKQLGGTQFETELEATLFQALYLSHQNALLNKLLDALNDGYPSHQMACWLFEIFSKFTRGVEAIANALKQKCAMITDSMDDTELANAYLDACGFTMAMDPENASFDQVILKSFGHEFNRHEELVGTLLQWEDASKLKEIACMYRFVHNKAHFIYRFQFVMAARLLTGKSTIAQEEVAIALLKKYSREIDTGNLAAMIRQVKTSQQLVACAKTQWPEIADYQPIKLDAVFQNEMQAMHDSYVSENTRHNLEWRFCASKVELNVGEHQVIVDVYQATILLNLAKSHPQSLQELSNKLETNPETLLKIMDTMINAKVPLLFNKGGEIQFNPCFTGPANFMKLLIPKDVAASMEQMSLLTRENKMDCMLVAKLKVETRMQLKDFISWASRQDFKANADFVKARIDRLCDREYMQIEGDFISYLP
;
A
#
# COMPACT_ATOMS: atom_id res chain seq x y z
N MET A 1 12.09 39.74 -3.00
CA MET A 1 11.10 40.56 -2.26
C MET A 1 11.18 40.38 -0.74
N ILE A 2 11.38 39.15 -0.23
CA ILE A 2 11.53 38.88 1.22
C ILE A 2 12.87 39.44 1.78
N LYS A 3 13.99 39.27 1.05
CA LYS A 3 15.31 39.78 1.47
C LYS A 3 15.39 41.30 1.72
N SER A 4 14.61 42.12 1.01
CA SER A 4 14.63 43.58 1.20
C SER A 4 13.80 44.05 2.40
N LYS A 5 12.92 43.21 2.95
CA LYS A 5 12.13 43.53 4.15
C LYS A 5 12.81 43.12 5.47
N LEU A 6 13.76 42.17 5.42
CA LEU A 6 14.55 41.72 6.58
C LEU A 6 15.73 42.65 6.94
N GLN A 7 16.01 43.66 6.12
CA GLN A 7 17.15 44.56 6.24
C GLN A 7 17.34 45.25 7.62
N PRO A 8 16.28 45.65 8.38
CA PRO A 8 16.44 46.28 9.68
C PRO A 8 16.99 45.35 10.78
N ILE A 9 16.69 44.05 10.71
CA ILE A 9 17.15 43.05 11.68
C ILE A 9 18.64 42.76 11.47
N PHE A 10 19.07 42.64 10.22
CA PHE A 10 20.49 42.52 9.88
C PHE A 10 21.34 43.72 10.34
N SER A 11 20.76 44.92 10.47
CA SER A 11 21.47 46.10 10.96
C SER A 11 21.68 46.08 12.47
N LEU A 12 20.70 45.55 13.23
CA LEU A 12 20.82 45.31 14.67
C LEU A 12 21.88 44.24 14.99
N ILE A 13 21.94 43.19 14.15
CA ILE A 13 22.88 42.08 14.26
C ILE A 13 24.32 42.51 13.96
N ALA A 14 24.54 43.38 12.96
CA ALA A 14 25.87 43.89 12.66
C ALA A 14 26.51 44.64 13.85
N CYS A 15 25.69 45.28 14.70
CA CYS A 15 26.14 45.90 15.93
C CYS A 15 26.48 44.90 17.04
N MET A 16 25.93 43.68 17.03
CA MET A 16 26.15 42.70 18.11
C MET A 16 27.53 42.02 18.08
N ASN A 17 28.19 41.96 16.91
CA ASN A 17 29.52 41.36 16.76
C ASN A 17 30.65 42.15 17.46
N GLU A 18 30.38 43.36 17.98
CA GLU A 18 31.35 44.21 18.67
C GLU A 18 31.21 44.19 20.21
N PHE A 19 30.25 43.45 20.77
CA PHE A 19 29.99 43.45 22.22
C PHE A 19 30.65 42.30 22.98
N ASP A 20 30.99 42.59 24.25
CA ASP A 20 31.46 41.63 25.26
C ASP A 20 30.37 40.56 25.55
N GLU A 21 30.75 39.29 25.74
CA GLU A 21 29.82 38.16 25.94
C GLU A 21 28.85 38.39 27.12
N ASN A 22 29.30 39.09 28.17
CA ASN A 22 28.45 39.43 29.31
C ASN A 22 27.40 40.49 29.00
N LEU A 23 27.69 41.43 28.09
CA LEU A 23 26.72 42.43 27.62
C LEU A 23 25.70 41.80 26.66
N LEU A 24 26.09 40.75 25.94
CA LEU A 24 25.21 40.07 24.99
C LEU A 24 24.02 39.40 25.70
N LEU A 25 24.26 38.80 26.88
CA LEU A 25 23.23 38.17 27.71
C LEU A 25 22.14 39.16 28.17
N ASP A 26 22.52 40.39 28.51
CA ASP A 26 21.57 41.43 28.93
C ASP A 26 20.69 41.94 27.76
N PHE A 27 21.16 41.80 26.52
CA PHE A 27 20.44 42.24 25.32
C PHE A 27 19.49 41.18 24.75
N ILE A 28 19.71 39.89 25.02
CA ILE A 28 18.89 38.78 24.49
C ILE A 28 17.37 39.03 24.67
N PRO A 29 16.85 39.39 25.86
CA PRO A 29 15.41 39.61 26.03
C PRO A 29 14.85 40.74 25.15
N THR A 30 15.64 41.79 24.92
CA THR A 30 15.25 42.92 24.07
C THR A 30 15.20 42.49 22.61
N VAL A 31 16.20 41.74 22.15
CA VAL A 31 16.26 41.20 20.79
C VAL A 31 15.08 40.27 20.54
N LEU A 32 14.81 39.31 21.44
CA LEU A 32 13.68 38.39 21.32
C LEU A 32 12.34 39.13 21.28
N SER A 33 12.17 40.18 22.08
CA SER A 33 10.98 41.05 22.04
C SER A 33 10.79 41.74 20.68
N CYS A 34 11.88 42.25 20.09
CA CYS A 34 11.84 42.83 18.74
C CYS A 34 11.48 41.79 17.68
N TYR A 35 12.06 40.59 17.76
CA TYR A 35 11.75 39.46 16.87
C TYR A 35 10.29 39.05 16.97
N SER A 36 9.78 38.85 18.18
CA SER A 36 8.37 38.52 18.43
C SER A 36 7.45 39.55 17.79
N LYS A 37 7.64 40.85 18.08
CA LYS A 37 6.79 41.91 17.54
C LYS A 37 6.88 42.03 16.01
N TYR A 38 8.07 41.89 15.43
CA TYR A 38 8.23 41.93 13.98
C TYR A 38 7.50 40.77 13.31
N TYR A 39 7.76 39.53 13.76
CA TYR A 39 7.20 38.34 13.15
C TYR A 39 5.69 38.18 13.39
N GLU A 40 5.13 38.67 14.50
CA GLU A 40 3.67 38.75 14.70
C GLU A 40 3.00 39.66 13.65
N ASN A 41 3.58 40.82 13.36
CA ASN A 41 3.04 41.74 12.35
C ASN A 41 3.16 41.14 10.93
N VAL A 42 4.29 40.52 10.64
CA VAL A 42 4.54 39.90 9.33
C VAL A 42 3.64 38.68 9.11
N ALA A 43 3.50 37.83 10.12
CA ALA A 43 2.60 36.67 10.09
C ALA A 43 1.15 37.10 9.82
N GLN A 44 0.68 38.17 10.47
CA GLN A 44 -0.66 38.70 10.22
C GLN A 44 -0.89 39.10 8.76
N VAL A 45 0.10 39.72 8.10
CA VAL A 45 0.02 40.09 6.68
C VAL A 45 0.04 38.84 5.81
N TRP A 46 0.97 37.91 6.05
CA TRP A 46 1.05 36.65 5.29
C TRP A 46 -0.22 35.81 5.42
N LEU A 47 -0.86 35.78 6.57
CA LEU A 47 -2.13 35.09 6.77
C LEU A 47 -3.26 35.68 5.94
N GLN A 48 -3.21 36.96 5.57
CA GLN A 48 -4.21 37.56 4.70
C GLN A 48 -3.90 37.26 3.23
N ASP A 49 -2.63 37.32 2.84
CA ASP A 49 -2.21 37.29 1.44
C ASP A 49 -1.94 35.88 0.89
N LEU A 50 -1.59 34.92 1.74
CA LEU A 50 -1.13 33.58 1.33
C LEU A 50 -2.15 32.48 1.69
N ASN A 51 -2.20 31.41 0.88
CA ASN A 51 -2.86 30.17 1.29
C ASN A 51 -2.04 29.48 2.42
N LEU A 52 -2.57 28.40 2.99
CA LEU A 52 -1.90 27.73 4.12
C LEU A 52 -0.54 27.13 3.72
N TRP A 53 -0.43 26.54 2.54
CA TRP A 53 0.81 25.89 2.09
C TRP A 53 1.93 26.90 1.88
N ASP A 54 1.63 27.99 1.18
CA ASP A 54 2.58 29.09 0.94
C ASP A 54 2.98 29.76 2.25
N TYR A 55 2.03 29.92 3.18
CA TYR A 55 2.31 30.46 4.51
C TYR A 55 3.31 29.59 5.27
N LEU A 56 3.06 28.27 5.34
CA LEU A 56 3.90 27.34 6.08
C LEU A 56 5.30 27.25 5.45
N GLU A 57 5.40 27.28 4.12
CA GLU A 57 6.68 27.28 3.42
C GLU A 57 7.51 28.52 3.77
N VAL A 58 6.92 29.71 3.63
CA VAL A 58 7.61 30.98 3.89
C VAL A 58 7.97 31.11 5.38
N ALA A 59 7.03 30.80 6.27
CA ALA A 59 7.26 30.89 7.72
C ALA A 59 8.35 29.90 8.18
N GLN A 60 8.35 28.67 7.66
CA GLN A 60 9.34 27.67 8.03
C GLN A 60 10.73 28.00 7.49
N GLU A 61 10.83 28.45 6.24
CA GLU A 61 12.11 28.89 5.66
C GLU A 61 12.67 30.09 6.42
N CYS A 62 11.83 31.06 6.79
CA CYS A 62 12.23 32.18 7.65
C CYS A 62 12.70 31.70 9.03
N LYS A 63 11.96 30.79 9.69
CA LYS A 63 12.37 30.21 10.97
C LYS A 63 13.76 29.57 10.87
N ILE A 64 13.98 28.74 9.86
CA ILE A 64 15.27 28.05 9.65
C ILE A 64 16.40 29.06 9.46
N GLN A 65 16.23 30.07 8.61
CA GLN A 65 17.26 31.08 8.37
C GLN A 65 17.61 31.87 9.62
N GLU A 66 16.61 32.30 10.39
CA GLU A 66 16.82 33.07 11.62
C GLU A 66 17.45 32.22 12.73
N VAL A 67 17.08 30.95 12.86
CA VAL A 67 17.69 30.03 13.83
C VAL A 67 19.17 29.77 13.49
N ILE A 68 19.51 29.61 12.22
CA ILE A 68 20.91 29.49 11.77
C ILE A 68 21.71 30.74 12.12
N LEU A 69 21.15 31.93 11.89
CA LEU A 69 21.78 33.19 12.26
C LEU A 69 21.91 33.33 13.78
N GLY A 70 20.87 33.02 14.54
CA GLY A 70 20.89 33.08 16.01
C GLY A 70 21.98 32.18 16.59
N LYS A 71 22.14 30.96 16.07
CA LYS A 71 23.22 30.05 16.46
C LYS A 71 24.61 30.64 16.23
N GLN A 72 24.81 31.30 15.09
CA GLN A 72 26.09 31.94 14.75
C GLN A 72 26.43 33.12 15.68
N LEU A 73 25.41 33.77 16.25
CA LEU A 73 25.55 35.02 16.99
C LEU A 73 25.57 34.83 18.51
N GLY A 74 24.76 33.92 19.06
CA GLY A 74 24.52 33.79 20.50
C GLY A 74 24.66 32.37 21.04
N GLY A 75 25.17 31.44 20.22
CA GLY A 75 25.31 30.03 20.60
C GLY A 75 23.99 29.29 20.78
N THR A 76 24.04 28.11 21.40
CA THR A 76 22.92 27.16 21.49
C THR A 76 21.77 27.63 22.39
N GLN A 77 22.06 28.43 23.43
CA GLN A 77 21.01 28.95 24.31
C GLN A 77 20.13 29.96 23.55
N PHE A 78 20.75 30.94 22.90
CA PHE A 78 20.01 31.93 22.11
C PHE A 78 19.28 31.29 20.93
N GLU A 79 19.89 30.30 20.26
CA GLU A 79 19.24 29.48 19.23
C GLU A 79 17.89 28.91 19.71
N THR A 80 17.88 28.33 20.91
CA THR A 80 16.68 27.69 21.48
C THR A 80 15.60 28.71 21.86
N GLU A 81 16.00 29.82 22.49
CA GLU A 81 15.07 30.89 22.89
C GLU A 81 14.50 31.63 21.67
N LEU A 82 15.33 31.84 20.63
CA LEU A 82 14.91 32.43 19.37
C LEU A 82 13.95 31.51 18.63
N GLU A 83 14.24 30.20 18.55
CA GLU A 83 13.32 29.26 17.92
C GLU A 83 11.94 29.27 18.60
N ALA A 84 11.91 29.26 19.94
CA ALA A 84 10.66 29.34 20.71
C ALA A 84 9.90 30.65 20.45
N THR A 85 10.63 31.77 20.39
CA THR A 85 10.06 33.10 20.12
C THR A 85 9.47 33.19 18.71
N LEU A 86 10.19 32.69 17.71
CA LEU A 86 9.72 32.62 16.32
C LEU A 86 8.52 31.69 16.19
N PHE A 87 8.55 30.53 16.86
CA PHE A 87 7.43 29.59 16.85
C PHE A 87 6.16 30.22 17.45
N GLN A 88 6.31 30.95 18.56
CA GLN A 88 5.22 31.67 19.18
C GLN A 88 4.63 32.73 18.24
N ALA A 89 5.48 33.58 17.66
CA ALA A 89 5.07 34.70 16.82
C ALA A 89 4.47 34.25 15.47
N LEU A 90 5.10 33.28 14.80
CA LEU A 90 4.68 32.80 13.48
C LEU A 90 3.51 31.81 13.54
N TYR A 91 3.34 31.06 14.63
CA TYR A 91 2.37 29.96 14.65
C TYR A 91 1.37 30.06 15.80
N LEU A 92 1.82 30.08 17.06
CA LEU A 92 0.90 29.98 18.21
C LEU A 92 0.00 31.20 18.38
N SER A 93 0.52 32.41 18.18
CA SER A 93 -0.26 33.66 18.22
C SER A 93 -1.36 33.71 17.16
N HIS A 94 -1.28 32.85 16.13
CA HIS A 94 -2.22 32.79 15.01
C HIS A 94 -2.89 31.42 14.82
N GLN A 95 -2.84 30.53 15.82
CA GLN A 95 -3.30 29.14 15.67
C GLN A 95 -4.72 29.03 15.11
N ASN A 96 -5.68 29.86 15.58
CA ASN A 96 -7.06 29.78 15.13
C ASN A 96 -7.23 30.14 13.65
N ALA A 97 -6.46 31.11 13.16
CA ALA A 97 -6.50 31.49 11.74
C ALA A 97 -5.92 30.38 10.85
N LEU A 98 -4.83 29.74 11.30
CA LEU A 98 -4.21 28.61 10.61
C LEU A 98 -5.12 27.39 10.59
N LEU A 99 -5.76 27.07 11.72
CA LEU A 99 -6.73 25.98 11.82
C LEU A 99 -7.93 26.18 10.87
N ASN A 100 -8.42 27.41 10.75
CA ASN A 100 -9.54 27.73 9.85
C ASN A 100 -9.18 27.58 8.37
N LYS A 101 -7.92 27.81 7.97
CA LYS A 101 -7.46 27.64 6.59
C LYS A 101 -7.19 26.18 6.19
N LEU A 102 -7.15 25.26 7.16
CA LEU A 102 -6.70 23.88 6.93
C LEU A 102 -7.60 23.11 5.96
N LEU A 103 -8.92 23.23 6.13
CA LEU A 103 -9.87 22.52 5.28
C LEU A 103 -9.78 23.00 3.82
N ASP A 104 -9.78 24.31 3.62
CA ASP A 104 -9.71 24.92 2.28
C ASP A 104 -8.41 24.50 1.58
N ALA A 105 -7.28 24.57 2.29
CA ALA A 105 -5.99 24.17 1.75
C ALA A 105 -5.94 22.68 1.38
N LEU A 106 -6.55 21.82 2.20
CA LEU A 106 -6.68 20.40 1.86
C LEU A 106 -7.61 20.20 0.67
N ASN A 107 -8.69 20.97 0.52
CA ASN A 107 -9.57 20.86 -0.65
C ASN A 107 -8.85 21.25 -1.95
N ASP A 108 -7.91 22.19 -1.90
CA ASP A 108 -7.09 22.59 -3.06
C ASP A 108 -6.08 21.50 -3.47
N GLY A 109 -5.68 20.63 -2.55
CA GLY A 109 -4.76 19.53 -2.83
C GLY A 109 -4.06 18.98 -1.59
N TYR A 110 -3.43 17.81 -1.73
CA TYR A 110 -2.50 17.33 -0.70
C TYR A 110 -1.13 17.96 -0.90
N PRO A 111 -0.46 18.43 0.17
CA PRO A 111 0.85 19.04 0.05
C PRO A 111 1.94 17.98 -0.15
N SER A 112 3.17 18.43 -0.44
CA SER A 112 4.33 17.55 -0.51
C SER A 112 4.60 16.82 0.82
N HIS A 113 5.35 15.71 0.77
CA HIS A 113 5.72 14.95 1.97
C HIS A 113 6.37 15.83 3.05
N GLN A 114 7.34 16.66 2.67
CA GLN A 114 8.02 17.57 3.59
C GLN A 114 7.07 18.57 4.24
N MET A 115 6.16 19.14 3.46
CA MET A 115 5.17 20.10 3.95
C MET A 115 4.16 19.43 4.90
N ALA A 116 3.77 18.19 4.63
CA ALA A 116 2.93 17.42 5.55
C ALA A 116 3.64 17.11 6.88
N CYS A 117 4.95 16.85 6.86
CA CYS A 117 5.76 16.73 8.08
C CYS A 117 5.77 18.04 8.88
N TRP A 118 6.02 19.18 8.22
CA TRP A 118 6.00 20.50 8.87
C TRP A 118 4.63 20.85 9.44
N LEU A 119 3.56 20.61 8.67
CA LEU A 119 2.20 20.82 9.13
C LEU A 119 1.95 20.06 10.44
N PHE A 120 2.32 18.77 10.48
CA PHE A 120 2.15 17.95 11.68
C PHE A 120 3.00 18.42 12.86
N GLU A 121 4.28 18.74 12.62
CA GLU A 121 5.19 19.26 13.65
C GLU A 121 4.63 20.55 14.29
N ILE A 122 4.06 21.44 13.48
CA ILE A 122 3.51 22.71 13.94
C ILE A 122 2.16 22.50 14.64
N PHE A 123 1.22 21.79 14.00
CA PHE A 123 -0.15 21.64 14.50
C PHE A 123 -0.24 20.70 15.70
N SER A 124 0.72 19.78 15.88
CA SER A 124 0.79 18.95 17.09
C SER A 124 1.06 19.77 18.35
N LYS A 125 1.62 20.97 18.22
CA LYS A 125 1.84 21.93 19.32
C LYS A 125 0.65 22.86 19.55
N PHE A 126 -0.37 22.86 18.68
CA PHE A 126 -1.57 23.68 18.83
C PHE A 126 -2.59 23.04 19.77
N THR A 127 -3.40 23.87 20.41
CA THR A 127 -4.56 23.37 21.15
C THR A 127 -5.56 22.80 20.14
N ARG A 128 -5.78 21.49 20.17
CA ARG A 128 -6.65 20.74 19.23
C ARG A 128 -6.17 20.69 17.78
N GLY A 129 -4.90 20.97 17.49
CA GLY A 129 -4.40 20.95 16.10
C GLY A 129 -4.45 19.57 15.45
N VAL A 130 -4.14 18.51 16.20
CA VAL A 130 -4.30 17.11 15.75
C VAL A 130 -5.76 16.78 15.43
N GLU A 131 -6.69 17.20 16.28
CA GLU A 131 -8.13 17.01 16.03
C GLU A 131 -8.58 17.76 14.78
N ALA A 132 -8.07 18.97 14.55
CA ALA A 132 -8.40 19.75 13.37
C ALA A 132 -7.90 19.09 12.09
N ILE A 133 -6.66 18.56 12.06
CA ILE A 133 -6.15 17.78 10.92
C ILE A 133 -7.06 16.59 10.63
N ALA A 134 -7.40 15.81 11.67
CA ALA A 134 -8.24 14.65 11.48
C ALA A 134 -9.66 15.01 11.02
N ASN A 135 -10.25 16.08 11.55
CA ASN A 135 -11.56 16.56 11.12
C ASN A 135 -11.54 17.08 9.68
N ALA A 136 -10.50 17.82 9.28
CA ALA A 136 -10.37 18.32 7.92
C ALA A 136 -10.17 17.16 6.92
N LEU A 137 -9.37 16.15 7.27
CA LEU A 137 -9.23 14.93 6.50
C LEU A 137 -10.56 14.16 6.39
N LYS A 138 -11.28 14.03 7.50
CA LYS A 138 -12.62 13.41 7.51
C LYS A 138 -13.57 14.12 6.56
N GLN A 139 -13.60 15.45 6.60
CA GLN A 139 -14.47 16.25 5.75
C GLN A 139 -14.08 16.14 4.29
N LYS A 140 -12.79 16.25 3.95
CA LYS A 140 -12.30 16.03 2.60
C LYS A 140 -12.66 14.63 2.08
N CYS A 141 -12.56 13.61 2.93
CA CYS A 141 -12.95 12.24 2.56
C CYS A 141 -14.47 12.06 2.45
N ALA A 142 -15.27 12.80 3.21
CA ALA A 142 -16.72 12.79 3.05
C ALA A 142 -17.17 13.50 1.75
N MET A 143 -16.32 14.37 1.18
CA MET A 143 -16.53 14.98 -0.14
C MET A 143 -16.12 14.04 -1.29
N ILE A 144 -15.46 12.93 -0.98
CA ILE A 144 -15.25 11.86 -1.94
C ILE A 144 -16.61 11.18 -2.12
N THR A 145 -17.27 11.47 -3.25
CA THR A 145 -18.65 11.06 -3.52
C THR A 145 -18.72 9.80 -4.38
N ASP A 146 -19.84 9.07 -4.29
CA ASP A 146 -20.20 7.96 -5.19
C ASP A 146 -20.29 8.36 -6.68
N SER A 147 -20.16 9.65 -7.00
CA SER A 147 -20.15 10.14 -8.38
C SER A 147 -18.78 10.07 -9.05
N MET A 148 -17.70 9.83 -8.29
CA MET A 148 -16.36 9.61 -8.83
C MET A 148 -16.27 8.20 -9.40
N ASP A 149 -15.45 8.00 -10.43
CA ASP A 149 -15.15 6.64 -10.87
C ASP A 149 -14.20 5.93 -9.88
N ASP A 150 -14.16 4.60 -9.92
CA ASP A 150 -13.33 3.80 -9.00
C ASP A 150 -11.84 4.16 -9.03
N THR A 151 -11.34 4.69 -10.15
CA THR A 151 -9.92 5.06 -10.32
C THR A 151 -9.62 6.40 -9.69
N GLU A 152 -10.47 7.40 -9.90
CA GLU A 152 -10.38 8.70 -9.24
C GLU A 152 -10.50 8.54 -7.73
N LEU A 153 -11.47 7.73 -7.31
CA LEU A 153 -11.75 7.39 -5.93
C LEU A 153 -10.55 6.68 -5.26
N ALA A 154 -9.97 5.71 -5.96
CA ALA A 154 -8.73 5.05 -5.54
C ALA A 154 -7.57 6.05 -5.36
N ASN A 155 -7.36 6.94 -6.34
CA ASN A 155 -6.29 7.94 -6.25
C ASN A 155 -6.46 8.87 -5.05
N ALA A 156 -7.67 9.36 -4.81
CA ALA A 156 -7.96 10.22 -3.68
C ALA A 156 -7.60 9.55 -2.34
N TYR A 157 -7.90 8.25 -2.18
CA TYR A 157 -7.51 7.50 -0.99
C TYR A 157 -6.00 7.25 -0.88
N LEU A 158 -5.30 7.01 -1.99
CA LEU A 158 -3.84 6.86 -1.99
C LEU A 158 -3.15 8.17 -1.60
N ASP A 159 -3.61 9.30 -2.12
CA ASP A 159 -3.06 10.61 -1.78
C ASP A 159 -3.31 10.94 -0.30
N ALA A 160 -4.50 10.61 0.22
CA ALA A 160 -4.78 10.72 1.65
C ALA A 160 -3.86 9.83 2.49
N CYS A 161 -3.61 8.59 2.04
CA CYS A 161 -2.67 7.69 2.71
C CYS A 161 -1.25 8.28 2.70
N GLY A 162 -0.75 8.75 1.56
CA GLY A 162 0.56 9.39 1.44
C GLY A 162 0.70 10.60 2.37
N PHE A 163 -0.35 11.42 2.49
CA PHE A 163 -0.40 12.52 3.45
C PHE A 163 -0.32 12.04 4.90
N THR A 164 -1.09 11.02 5.30
CA THR A 164 -1.05 10.45 6.66
C THR A 164 0.25 9.69 6.97
N MET A 165 0.98 9.22 5.95
CA MET A 165 2.30 8.59 6.12
C MET A 165 3.40 9.60 6.43
N ALA A 166 3.27 10.81 5.87
CA ALA A 166 4.20 11.91 6.13
C ALA A 166 4.10 12.43 7.57
N MET A 167 2.92 12.27 8.18
CA MET A 167 2.70 12.60 9.58
C MET A 167 3.17 11.43 10.45
N ASP A 168 3.99 11.71 11.47
CA ASP A 168 4.67 10.69 12.26
C ASP A 168 3.68 9.64 12.83
N PRO A 169 3.74 8.38 12.35
CA PRO A 169 2.82 7.33 12.78
C PRO A 169 3.07 6.85 14.22
N GLU A 170 4.12 7.33 14.91
CA GLU A 170 4.35 6.98 16.31
C GLU A 170 3.50 7.81 17.29
N ASN A 171 2.83 8.86 16.80
CA ASN A 171 1.89 9.61 17.61
C ASN A 171 0.56 8.85 17.74
N ALA A 172 0.45 8.03 18.78
CA ALA A 172 -0.73 7.22 19.08
C ALA A 172 -2.04 8.03 19.14
N SER A 173 -1.98 9.31 19.55
CA SER A 173 -3.17 10.17 19.60
C SER A 173 -3.64 10.56 18.20
N PHE A 174 -2.71 10.92 17.31
CA PHE A 174 -3.01 11.21 15.91
C PHE A 174 -3.56 9.96 15.21
N ASP A 175 -2.89 8.82 15.38
CA ASP A 175 -3.30 7.57 14.77
C ASP A 175 -4.72 7.16 15.22
N GLN A 176 -5.06 7.28 16.50
CA GLN A 176 -6.43 6.97 16.97
C GLN A 176 -7.50 7.88 16.33
N VAL A 177 -7.27 9.19 16.26
CA VAL A 177 -8.26 10.13 15.74
C VAL A 177 -8.41 9.97 14.22
N ILE A 178 -7.32 9.74 13.52
CA ILE A 178 -7.29 9.52 12.07
C ILE A 178 -7.91 8.17 11.72
N LEU A 179 -7.56 7.08 12.41
CA LEU A 179 -8.18 5.77 12.22
C LEU A 179 -9.70 5.82 12.42
N LYS A 180 -10.17 6.50 13.46
CA LYS A 180 -11.62 6.63 13.74
C LYS A 180 -12.35 7.43 12.67
N SER A 181 -11.70 8.44 12.11
CA SER A 181 -12.35 9.41 11.21
C SER A 181 -12.22 9.02 9.74
N PHE A 182 -11.00 8.72 9.30
CA PHE A 182 -10.70 8.28 7.94
C PHE A 182 -11.08 6.82 7.71
N GLY A 183 -10.84 5.94 8.69
CA GLY A 183 -11.17 4.52 8.56
C GLY A 183 -12.67 4.29 8.33
N HIS A 184 -13.55 5.03 9.01
CA HIS A 184 -15.00 4.88 8.80
C HIS A 184 -15.43 5.15 7.35
N GLU A 185 -14.96 6.25 6.76
CA GLU A 185 -15.29 6.60 5.36
C GLU A 185 -14.59 5.66 4.38
N PHE A 186 -13.32 5.34 4.61
CA PHE A 186 -12.57 4.40 3.78
C PHE A 186 -13.28 3.04 3.67
N ASN A 187 -13.80 2.51 4.78
CA ASN A 187 -14.46 1.21 4.79
C ASN A 187 -15.85 1.21 4.12
N ARG A 188 -16.46 2.37 3.82
CA ARG A 188 -17.65 2.40 2.96
C ARG A 188 -17.33 1.94 1.55
N HIS A 189 -16.07 2.10 1.14
CA HIS A 189 -15.57 1.73 -0.17
C HIS A 189 -14.49 0.64 -0.07
N GLU A 190 -14.57 -0.24 0.92
CA GLU A 190 -13.60 -1.32 1.14
C GLU A 190 -13.44 -2.23 -0.10
N GLU A 191 -14.47 -2.34 -0.94
CA GLU A 191 -14.42 -3.10 -2.20
C GLU A 191 -13.37 -2.54 -3.18
N LEU A 192 -13.09 -1.24 -3.13
CA LEU A 192 -12.06 -0.60 -3.94
C LEU A 192 -10.66 -1.01 -3.56
N VAL A 193 -10.44 -1.62 -2.38
CA VAL A 193 -9.14 -2.24 -2.05
C VAL A 193 -8.71 -3.17 -3.18
N GLY A 194 -9.65 -3.87 -3.83
CA GLY A 194 -9.38 -4.67 -5.01
C GLY A 194 -8.84 -3.84 -6.18
N THR A 195 -9.50 -2.73 -6.52
CA THR A 195 -9.09 -1.81 -7.59
C THR A 195 -7.77 -1.12 -7.29
N LEU A 196 -7.58 -0.65 -6.05
CA LEU A 196 -6.37 -0.02 -5.52
C LEU A 196 -5.17 -0.97 -5.55
N LEU A 197 -5.41 -2.23 -5.24
CA LEU A 197 -4.37 -3.26 -5.30
C LEU A 197 -4.10 -3.71 -6.73
N GLN A 198 -5.02 -3.61 -7.68
CA GLN A 198 -4.74 -3.93 -9.09
C GLN A 198 -3.70 -3.03 -9.76
N TRP A 199 -3.24 -1.98 -9.07
CA TRP A 199 -2.26 -1.04 -9.60
C TRP A 199 -0.89 -1.71 -9.80
N GLU A 200 -0.47 -1.69 -11.07
CA GLU A 200 0.83 -2.21 -11.52
C GLU A 200 1.99 -1.28 -11.15
N ASP A 201 1.69 -0.07 -10.66
CA ASP A 201 2.69 0.95 -10.36
C ASP A 201 3.35 0.69 -9.00
N ALA A 202 4.58 0.19 -9.05
CA ALA A 202 5.41 -0.02 -7.88
C ALA A 202 5.72 1.27 -7.08
N SER A 203 5.49 2.46 -7.67
CA SER A 203 5.69 3.74 -6.99
C SER A 203 4.73 3.94 -5.81
N LYS A 204 3.52 3.37 -5.87
CA LYS A 204 2.45 3.55 -4.87
C LYS A 204 2.38 2.46 -3.79
N LEU A 205 3.35 1.55 -3.77
CA LEU A 205 3.33 0.40 -2.84
C LEU A 205 3.34 0.81 -1.37
N LYS A 206 3.93 1.97 -1.06
CA LYS A 206 4.03 2.47 0.31
C LYS A 206 2.67 2.94 0.81
N GLU A 207 1.96 3.71 -0.02
CA GLU A 207 0.62 4.24 0.20
C GLU A 207 -0.38 3.08 0.32
N ILE A 208 -0.30 2.11 -0.60
CA ILE A 208 -1.07 0.87 -0.55
C ILE A 208 -0.84 0.13 0.77
N ALA A 209 0.42 -0.07 1.18
CA ALA A 209 0.72 -0.73 2.46
C ALA A 209 0.19 0.07 3.67
N CYS A 210 0.19 1.40 3.59
CA CYS A 210 -0.40 2.27 4.61
C CYS A 210 -1.92 2.11 4.71
N MET A 211 -2.63 1.87 3.61
CA MET A 211 -4.09 1.64 3.63
C MET A 211 -4.50 0.53 4.58
N TYR A 212 -3.65 -0.47 4.79
CA TYR A 212 -3.89 -1.58 5.71
C TYR A 212 -4.26 -1.12 7.14
N ARG A 213 -3.79 0.06 7.57
CA ARG A 213 -4.15 0.61 8.88
C ARG A 213 -5.64 0.93 8.99
N PHE A 214 -6.27 1.29 7.87
CA PHE A 214 -7.64 1.78 7.81
C PHE A 214 -8.67 0.69 7.50
N VAL A 215 -8.24 -0.43 6.93
CA VAL A 215 -9.13 -1.51 6.50
C VAL A 215 -9.67 -2.29 7.71
N HIS A 216 -10.99 -2.51 7.74
CA HIS A 216 -11.65 -3.36 8.73
C HIS A 216 -11.37 -4.84 8.46
N ASN A 217 -11.51 -5.31 7.23
CA ASN A 217 -11.21 -6.68 6.83
C ASN A 217 -9.74 -6.85 6.41
N LYS A 218 -8.85 -6.78 7.41
CA LYS A 218 -7.41 -6.98 7.24
C LYS A 218 -7.04 -8.28 6.51
N ALA A 219 -7.78 -9.37 6.75
CA ALA A 219 -7.58 -10.64 6.06
C ALA A 219 -7.87 -10.52 4.56
N HIS A 220 -8.94 -9.80 4.19
CA HIS A 220 -9.27 -9.55 2.79
C HIS A 220 -8.18 -8.72 2.09
N PHE A 221 -7.70 -7.67 2.74
CA PHE A 221 -6.59 -6.88 2.23
C PHE A 221 -5.34 -7.74 1.98
N ILE A 222 -4.91 -8.54 2.97
CA ILE A 222 -3.64 -9.27 2.88
C ILE A 222 -3.64 -10.31 1.78
N TYR A 223 -4.74 -11.03 1.61
CA TYR A 223 -4.84 -12.02 0.56
C TYR A 223 -4.85 -11.37 -0.83
N ARG A 224 -5.59 -10.26 -1.00
CA ARG A 224 -5.52 -9.47 -2.25
C ARG A 224 -4.11 -8.95 -2.51
N PHE A 225 -3.44 -8.45 -1.47
CA PHE A 225 -2.06 -8.01 -1.55
C PHE A 225 -1.12 -9.16 -1.96
N GLN A 226 -1.32 -10.38 -1.45
CA GLN A 226 -0.60 -11.59 -1.87
C GLN A 226 -0.78 -11.88 -3.36
N PHE A 227 -2.00 -11.82 -3.89
CA PHE A 227 -2.28 -12.03 -5.32
C PHE A 227 -1.55 -11.04 -6.21
N VAL A 228 -1.66 -9.76 -5.89
CA VAL A 228 -1.05 -8.72 -6.73
C VAL A 228 0.47 -8.74 -6.59
N MET A 229 0.98 -8.96 -5.38
CA MET A 229 2.42 -9.12 -5.17
C MET A 229 2.96 -10.33 -5.93
N ALA A 230 2.27 -11.48 -5.89
CA ALA A 230 2.63 -12.64 -6.71
C ALA A 230 2.68 -12.26 -8.19
N ALA A 231 1.69 -11.49 -8.65
CA ALA A 231 1.64 -11.07 -10.03
C ALA A 231 2.81 -10.15 -10.41
N ARG A 232 3.14 -9.15 -9.61
CA ARG A 232 4.26 -8.24 -9.87
C ARG A 232 5.61 -8.93 -9.80
N LEU A 233 5.80 -9.85 -8.85
CA LEU A 233 7.03 -10.63 -8.71
C LEU A 233 7.28 -11.52 -9.92
N LEU A 234 6.25 -12.25 -10.39
CA LEU A 234 6.39 -13.18 -11.51
C LEU A 234 6.47 -12.48 -12.87
N THR A 235 5.77 -11.35 -13.03
CA THR A 235 5.81 -10.54 -14.27
C THR A 235 6.99 -9.56 -14.33
N GLY A 236 7.73 -9.40 -13.22
CA GLY A 236 8.84 -8.45 -13.10
C GLY A 236 8.43 -6.97 -13.03
N LYS A 237 7.17 -6.67 -12.67
CA LYS A 237 6.65 -5.29 -12.55
C LYS A 237 7.10 -4.59 -11.26
N SER A 238 7.59 -5.34 -10.28
CA SER A 238 8.24 -4.80 -9.09
C SER A 238 9.58 -5.46 -8.83
N THR A 239 10.49 -4.69 -8.24
CA THR A 239 11.75 -5.23 -7.71
C THR A 239 11.51 -5.84 -6.34
N ILE A 240 12.36 -6.81 -5.99
CA ILE A 240 12.28 -7.45 -4.68
C ILE A 240 12.45 -6.43 -3.53
N ALA A 241 13.35 -5.46 -3.70
CA ALA A 241 13.57 -4.41 -2.70
C ALA A 241 12.32 -3.56 -2.44
N GLN A 242 11.54 -3.25 -3.49
CA GLN A 242 10.28 -2.51 -3.35
C GLN A 242 9.26 -3.30 -2.53
N GLU A 243 9.11 -4.61 -2.79
CA GLU A 243 8.19 -5.46 -2.03
C GLU A 243 8.64 -5.68 -0.58
N GLU A 244 9.96 -5.77 -0.32
CA GLU A 244 10.49 -5.85 1.05
C GLU A 244 10.15 -4.60 1.86
N VAL A 245 10.24 -3.41 1.25
CA VAL A 245 9.81 -2.14 1.87
C VAL A 245 8.31 -2.15 2.16
N ALA A 246 7.49 -2.62 1.22
CA ALA A 246 6.04 -2.70 1.43
C ALA A 246 5.68 -3.65 2.59
N ILE A 247 6.33 -4.82 2.69
CA ILE A 247 6.16 -5.74 3.83
C ILE A 247 6.60 -5.09 5.14
N ALA A 248 7.72 -4.37 5.16
CA ALA A 248 8.19 -3.68 6.35
C ALA A 248 7.17 -2.63 6.83
N LEU A 249 6.55 -1.90 5.90
CA LEU A 249 5.47 -0.96 6.21
C LEU A 249 4.22 -1.66 6.75
N LEU A 250 3.80 -2.77 6.16
CA LEU A 250 2.68 -3.55 6.68
C LEU A 250 2.91 -3.99 8.13
N LYS A 251 4.12 -4.48 8.45
CA LYS A 251 4.53 -4.81 9.83
C LYS A 251 4.55 -3.60 10.75
N LYS A 252 5.01 -2.45 10.26
CA LYS A 252 5.03 -1.19 11.03
C LYS A 252 3.62 -0.79 11.45
N TYR A 253 2.65 -0.85 10.52
CA TYR A 253 1.28 -0.40 10.76
C TYR A 253 0.39 -1.44 11.47
N SER A 254 0.89 -2.66 11.70
CA SER A 254 0.13 -3.68 12.43
C SER A 254 1.05 -4.74 13.02
N ARG A 255 1.08 -4.82 14.35
CA ARG A 255 1.87 -5.84 15.07
C ARG A 255 1.33 -7.27 14.90
N GLU A 256 0.06 -7.41 14.57
CA GLU A 256 -0.63 -8.71 14.46
C GLU A 256 -0.62 -9.30 13.04
N ILE A 257 0.00 -8.62 12.07
CA ILE A 257 0.00 -9.08 10.69
C ILE A 257 1.00 -10.23 10.50
N ASP A 258 0.48 -11.39 10.10
CA ASP A 258 1.33 -12.48 9.64
C ASP A 258 1.74 -12.23 8.19
N THR A 259 2.98 -11.78 8.01
CA THR A 259 3.59 -11.63 6.67
C THR A 259 4.43 -12.84 6.27
N GLY A 260 4.30 -13.98 6.95
CA GLY A 260 5.13 -15.17 6.74
C GLY A 260 5.08 -15.64 5.28
N ASN A 261 3.89 -15.71 4.71
CA ASN A 261 3.69 -16.06 3.30
C ASN A 261 4.31 -15.03 2.35
N LEU A 262 4.10 -13.73 2.58
CA LEU A 262 4.70 -12.66 1.75
C LEU A 262 6.23 -12.73 1.75
N ALA A 263 6.84 -12.93 2.92
CA ALA A 263 8.29 -13.06 3.05
C ALA A 263 8.81 -14.37 2.41
N ALA A 264 8.03 -15.45 2.47
CA ALA A 264 8.38 -16.71 1.83
C ALA A 264 8.34 -16.62 0.31
N MET A 265 7.34 -15.92 -0.26
CA MET A 265 7.27 -15.63 -1.69
C MET A 265 8.52 -14.89 -2.17
N ILE A 266 8.93 -13.82 -1.47
CA ILE A 266 10.18 -13.10 -1.79
C ILE A 266 11.39 -14.02 -1.75
N ARG A 267 11.50 -14.84 -0.71
CA ARG A 267 12.63 -15.77 -0.57
C ARG A 267 12.69 -16.73 -1.74
N GLN A 268 11.56 -17.32 -2.13
CA GLN A 268 11.50 -18.25 -3.25
C GLN A 268 11.91 -17.59 -4.55
N VAL A 269 11.46 -16.36 -4.83
CA VAL A 269 11.92 -15.62 -6.02
C VAL A 269 13.42 -15.30 -5.94
N LYS A 270 13.94 -14.86 -4.78
CA LYS A 270 15.37 -14.55 -4.58
C LYS A 270 16.29 -15.75 -4.82
N THR A 271 15.87 -16.94 -4.38
CA THR A 271 16.68 -18.17 -4.49
C THR A 271 16.55 -18.83 -5.85
N SER A 272 15.55 -18.44 -6.64
CA SER A 272 15.29 -19.02 -7.96
C SER A 272 16.19 -18.38 -9.00
N GLN A 273 16.88 -19.20 -9.78
CA GLN A 273 17.67 -18.72 -10.92
C GLN A 273 16.81 -18.64 -12.18
N GLN A 274 16.46 -19.79 -12.74
CA GLN A 274 15.65 -19.90 -13.97
C GLN A 274 14.24 -20.43 -13.70
N LEU A 275 14.09 -21.31 -12.71
CA LEU A 275 12.82 -21.88 -12.30
C LEU A 275 12.38 -21.33 -10.93
N VAL A 276 11.23 -20.67 -10.89
CA VAL A 276 10.60 -20.25 -9.63
C VAL A 276 9.67 -21.35 -9.12
N ALA A 277 10.16 -22.13 -8.15
CA ALA A 277 9.35 -23.15 -7.49
C ALA A 277 8.49 -22.52 -6.37
N CYS A 278 7.20 -22.31 -6.66
CA CYS A 278 6.25 -21.71 -5.74
C CYS A 278 5.57 -22.77 -4.86
N ALA A 279 5.71 -22.68 -3.54
CA ALA A 279 4.99 -23.58 -2.64
C ALA A 279 3.49 -23.25 -2.59
N LYS A 280 2.62 -24.23 -2.90
CA LYS A 280 1.15 -24.06 -2.93
C LYS A 280 0.54 -23.51 -1.63
N THR A 281 1.18 -23.72 -0.49
CA THR A 281 0.71 -23.25 0.82
C THR A 281 1.06 -21.79 1.10
N GLN A 282 2.03 -21.22 0.37
CA GLN A 282 2.57 -19.88 0.60
C GLN A 282 2.17 -18.90 -0.50
N TRP A 283 1.89 -19.41 -1.70
CA TRP A 283 1.46 -18.60 -2.83
C TRP A 283 -0.05 -18.62 -3.00
N PRO A 284 -0.63 -17.52 -3.50
CA PRO A 284 -2.00 -17.52 -3.98
C PRO A 284 -2.18 -18.51 -5.14
N GLU A 285 -3.38 -19.07 -5.26
CA GLU A 285 -3.70 -19.93 -6.41
C GLU A 285 -3.82 -19.09 -7.68
N ILE A 286 -2.80 -19.18 -8.53
CA ILE A 286 -2.77 -18.54 -9.83
C ILE A 286 -3.51 -19.45 -10.81
N ALA A 287 -4.62 -18.96 -11.37
CA ALA A 287 -5.35 -19.65 -12.42
C ALA A 287 -4.50 -19.72 -13.69
N ASP A 288 -4.62 -20.83 -14.43
CA ASP A 288 -4.03 -20.97 -15.76
C ASP A 288 -5.11 -20.99 -16.83
N TYR A 289 -4.71 -20.75 -18.08
CA TYR A 289 -5.62 -20.95 -19.20
C TYR A 289 -5.88 -22.45 -19.42
N GLN A 290 -6.88 -22.76 -20.25
CA GLN A 290 -6.98 -24.11 -20.78
C GLN A 290 -5.68 -24.45 -21.54
N PRO A 291 -5.05 -25.62 -21.28
CA PRO A 291 -3.80 -25.97 -21.91
C PRO A 291 -3.90 -25.91 -23.44
N ILE A 292 -2.89 -25.31 -24.06
CA ILE A 292 -2.71 -25.34 -25.51
C ILE A 292 -1.51 -26.21 -25.85
N LYS A 293 -1.45 -26.69 -27.09
CA LYS A 293 -0.28 -27.39 -27.60
C LYS A 293 0.90 -26.44 -27.74
N LEU A 294 1.88 -26.62 -26.86
CA LEU A 294 3.11 -25.84 -26.84
C LEU A 294 4.03 -26.15 -28.04
N ASP A 295 4.84 -25.17 -28.42
CA ASP A 295 5.93 -25.39 -29.38
C ASP A 295 6.97 -26.34 -28.79
N ALA A 296 7.59 -27.17 -29.64
CA ALA A 296 8.58 -28.16 -29.24
C ALA A 296 9.77 -27.54 -28.49
N VAL A 297 10.15 -26.30 -28.82
CA VAL A 297 11.22 -25.58 -28.12
C VAL A 297 10.89 -25.43 -26.62
N PHE A 298 9.67 -24.99 -26.30
CA PHE A 298 9.25 -24.83 -24.90
C PHE A 298 9.05 -26.17 -24.21
N GLN A 299 8.49 -27.17 -24.89
CA GLN A 299 8.33 -28.52 -24.31
C GLN A 299 9.67 -29.11 -23.88
N ASN A 300 10.69 -29.03 -24.74
CA ASN A 300 12.02 -29.56 -24.46
C ASN A 300 12.70 -28.82 -23.30
N GLU A 301 12.65 -27.48 -23.30
CA GLU A 301 13.27 -26.66 -22.26
C GLU A 301 12.59 -26.89 -20.90
N MET A 302 11.26 -27.00 -20.89
CA MET A 302 10.52 -27.26 -19.66
C MET A 302 10.76 -28.66 -19.12
N GLN A 303 10.89 -29.66 -19.99
CA GLN A 303 11.27 -31.00 -19.56
C GLN A 303 12.67 -31.02 -18.96
N ALA A 304 13.64 -30.32 -19.57
CA ALA A 304 14.99 -30.20 -19.03
C ALA A 304 15.01 -29.52 -17.65
N MET A 305 14.25 -28.43 -17.48
CA MET A 305 14.09 -27.77 -16.19
C MET A 305 13.41 -28.67 -15.15
N HIS A 306 12.38 -29.42 -15.54
CA HIS A 306 11.69 -30.36 -14.67
C HIS A 306 12.65 -31.45 -14.16
N ASP A 307 13.39 -32.07 -15.08
CA ASP A 307 14.30 -33.16 -14.76
C ASP A 307 15.46 -32.68 -13.86
N SER A 308 15.99 -31.48 -14.14
CA SER A 308 16.99 -30.84 -13.28
C SER A 308 16.45 -30.64 -11.87
N TYR A 309 15.24 -30.09 -11.72
CA TYR A 309 14.67 -29.81 -10.39
C TYR A 309 14.37 -31.09 -9.60
N VAL A 310 13.76 -32.08 -10.23
CA VAL A 310 13.38 -33.35 -9.59
C VAL A 310 14.63 -34.15 -9.18
N SER A 311 15.73 -34.05 -9.94
CA SER A 311 17.00 -34.69 -9.59
C SER A 311 17.54 -34.18 -8.24
N GLU A 312 17.32 -32.91 -7.92
CA GLU A 312 17.73 -32.28 -6.67
C GLU A 312 16.63 -32.36 -5.57
N ASN A 313 15.36 -32.50 -5.96
CA ASN A 313 14.19 -32.40 -5.07
C ASN A 313 13.22 -33.58 -5.23
N THR A 314 13.69 -34.79 -4.92
CA THR A 314 12.99 -36.07 -5.17
C THR A 314 11.62 -36.26 -4.49
N ARG A 315 11.23 -35.37 -3.57
CA ARG A 315 9.96 -35.46 -2.81
C ARG A 315 8.88 -34.50 -3.30
N HIS A 316 9.17 -33.68 -4.31
CA HIS A 316 8.25 -32.65 -4.78
C HIS A 316 7.54 -33.09 -6.06
N ASN A 317 6.25 -32.84 -6.13
CA ASN A 317 5.48 -32.91 -7.37
C ASN A 317 5.33 -31.50 -7.94
N LEU A 318 5.73 -31.32 -9.19
CA LEU A 318 5.64 -30.05 -9.89
C LEU A 318 4.36 -29.96 -10.71
N GLU A 319 3.79 -28.76 -10.76
CA GLU A 319 2.69 -28.40 -11.65
C GLU A 319 3.08 -27.10 -12.34
N TRP A 320 3.01 -27.08 -13.67
CA TRP A 320 3.36 -25.90 -14.45
C TRP A 320 2.21 -24.90 -14.48
N ARG A 321 2.57 -23.62 -14.32
CA ARG A 321 1.68 -22.47 -14.54
C ARG A 321 2.23 -21.66 -15.70
N PHE A 322 1.74 -21.92 -16.90
CA PHE A 322 2.35 -21.40 -18.13
C PHE A 322 2.07 -19.91 -18.33
N CYS A 323 0.89 -19.42 -17.94
CA CYS A 323 0.58 -17.98 -17.93
C CYS A 323 1.46 -17.14 -17.00
N ALA A 324 2.14 -17.78 -16.05
CA ALA A 324 3.03 -17.14 -15.08
C ALA A 324 4.51 -17.19 -15.46
N SER A 325 4.82 -17.74 -16.63
CA SER A 325 6.20 -17.97 -17.09
C SER A 325 6.72 -16.77 -17.86
N LYS A 326 7.91 -16.29 -17.55
CA LYS A 326 8.52 -15.15 -18.26
C LYS A 326 9.36 -15.59 -19.44
N VAL A 327 8.94 -15.21 -20.64
CA VAL A 327 9.67 -15.45 -21.89
C VAL A 327 10.01 -14.11 -22.53
N GLU A 328 11.30 -13.90 -22.78
CA GLU A 328 11.80 -12.75 -23.52
C GLU A 328 12.04 -13.17 -24.97
N LEU A 329 11.37 -12.51 -25.91
CA LEU A 329 11.46 -12.79 -27.34
C LEU A 329 11.91 -11.55 -28.10
N ASN A 330 12.69 -11.76 -29.16
CA ASN A 330 13.00 -10.72 -30.13
C ASN A 330 11.99 -10.81 -31.29
N VAL A 331 11.18 -9.77 -31.48
CA VAL A 331 10.27 -9.61 -32.61
C VAL A 331 10.77 -8.47 -33.47
N GLY A 332 11.47 -8.80 -34.55
CA GLY A 332 12.22 -7.81 -35.34
C GLY A 332 13.37 -7.21 -34.53
N GLU A 333 13.43 -5.88 -34.46
CA GLU A 333 14.43 -5.14 -33.67
C GLU A 333 13.97 -4.87 -32.22
N HIS A 334 12.81 -5.38 -31.82
CA HIS A 334 12.20 -5.08 -30.52
C HIS A 334 12.17 -6.31 -29.62
N GLN A 335 12.45 -6.09 -28.33
CA GLN A 335 12.33 -7.11 -27.30
C GLN A 335 10.94 -7.05 -26.68
N VAL A 336 10.25 -8.18 -26.62
CA VAL A 336 8.93 -8.32 -25.98
C VAL A 336 8.99 -9.34 -24.84
N ILE A 337 8.26 -9.06 -23.77
CA ILE A 337 8.10 -9.98 -22.64
C ILE A 337 6.68 -10.54 -22.69
N VAL A 338 6.57 -11.86 -22.77
CA VAL A 338 5.31 -12.58 -22.93
C VAL A 338 5.30 -13.83 -22.05
N ASP A 339 4.12 -14.44 -21.88
CA ASP A 339 4.02 -15.78 -21.30
C ASP A 339 4.30 -16.90 -22.33
N VAL A 340 4.43 -18.16 -21.87
CA VAL A 340 4.74 -19.31 -22.74
C VAL A 340 3.64 -19.57 -23.78
N TYR A 341 2.38 -19.28 -23.46
CA TYR A 341 1.28 -19.44 -24.41
C TYR A 341 1.30 -18.38 -25.50
N GLN A 342 1.47 -17.13 -25.09
CA GLN A 342 1.67 -16.00 -26.00
C GLN A 342 2.90 -16.23 -26.90
N ALA A 343 4.02 -16.66 -26.32
CA ALA A 343 5.22 -17.01 -27.06
C ALA A 343 4.97 -18.12 -28.10
N THR A 344 4.22 -19.16 -27.72
CA THR A 344 3.83 -20.25 -28.63
C THR A 344 3.00 -19.73 -29.80
N ILE A 345 2.07 -18.81 -29.55
CA ILE A 345 1.27 -18.17 -30.60
C ILE A 345 2.16 -17.36 -31.55
N LEU A 346 3.06 -16.54 -31.01
CA LEU A 346 3.98 -15.71 -31.81
C LEU A 346 4.90 -16.57 -32.68
N LEU A 347 5.44 -17.67 -32.16
CA LEU A 347 6.25 -18.61 -32.95
C LEU A 347 5.44 -19.26 -34.08
N ASN A 348 4.16 -19.56 -33.86
CA ASN A 348 3.29 -20.11 -34.89
C ASN A 348 2.98 -19.11 -36.00
N LEU A 349 2.73 -17.84 -35.64
CA LEU A 349 2.53 -16.74 -36.59
C LEU A 349 3.82 -16.35 -37.32
N ALA A 350 5.00 -16.61 -36.75
CA ALA A 350 6.27 -16.41 -37.44
C ALA A 350 6.54 -17.50 -38.49
N LYS A 351 6.10 -18.75 -38.22
CA LYS A 351 6.28 -19.90 -39.12
C LYS A 351 5.27 -19.95 -40.26
N SER A 352 4.10 -19.35 -40.06
CA SER A 352 2.95 -19.43 -40.98
C SER A 352 2.56 -18.00 -41.33
N HIS A 353 2.38 -17.67 -42.62
CA HIS A 353 1.81 -16.38 -43.05
C HIS A 353 0.44 -16.11 -42.37
N PRO A 354 -0.14 -14.88 -42.41
CA PRO A 354 -1.32 -14.50 -41.62
C PRO A 354 -2.37 -15.62 -41.54
N GLN A 355 -2.78 -15.96 -40.30
CA GLN A 355 -3.65 -17.10 -40.05
C GLN A 355 -5.00 -16.63 -39.53
N SER A 356 -6.07 -17.32 -39.94
CA SER A 356 -7.36 -17.13 -39.31
C SER A 356 -7.33 -17.64 -37.86
N LEU A 357 -8.15 -17.06 -36.98
CA LEU A 357 -8.27 -17.51 -35.58
C LEU A 357 -8.59 -19.01 -35.48
N GLN A 358 -9.37 -19.53 -36.43
CA GLN A 358 -9.83 -20.92 -36.45
C GLN A 358 -8.71 -21.88 -36.87
N GLU A 359 -7.87 -21.51 -37.82
CA GLU A 359 -6.66 -22.26 -38.17
C GLU A 359 -5.69 -22.35 -37.00
N LEU A 360 -5.46 -21.22 -36.33
CA LEU A 360 -4.59 -21.15 -35.16
C LEU A 360 -5.14 -22.01 -34.01
N SER A 361 -6.45 -21.96 -33.78
CA SER A 361 -7.17 -22.79 -32.79
C SER A 361 -6.97 -24.28 -33.04
N ASN A 362 -7.12 -24.72 -34.29
CA ASN A 362 -6.95 -26.12 -34.66
C ASN A 362 -5.49 -26.57 -34.47
N LYS A 363 -4.52 -25.72 -34.84
CA LYS A 363 -3.09 -26.03 -34.73
C LYS A 363 -2.61 -26.14 -33.28
N LEU A 364 -3.16 -25.30 -32.40
CA LEU A 364 -2.85 -25.26 -30.98
C LEU A 364 -3.75 -26.17 -30.13
N GLU A 365 -4.65 -26.93 -30.76
CA GLU A 365 -5.56 -27.89 -30.12
C GLU A 365 -6.38 -27.25 -28.99
N THR A 366 -6.86 -26.03 -29.21
CA THR A 366 -7.64 -25.26 -28.22
C THR A 366 -8.87 -24.63 -28.85
N ASN A 367 -9.68 -23.92 -28.07
CA ASN A 367 -10.83 -23.19 -28.57
C ASN A 367 -10.50 -21.72 -28.91
N PRO A 368 -11.26 -21.08 -29.82
CA PRO A 368 -11.00 -19.70 -30.24
C PRO A 368 -11.12 -18.67 -29.11
N GLU A 369 -12.00 -18.91 -28.13
CA GLU A 369 -12.22 -17.98 -27.01
C GLU A 369 -11.01 -17.91 -26.07
N THR A 370 -10.40 -19.05 -25.77
CA THR A 370 -9.17 -19.16 -24.98
C THR A 370 -8.02 -18.46 -25.70
N LEU A 371 -7.89 -18.64 -27.01
CA LEU A 371 -6.88 -17.92 -27.80
C LEU A 371 -7.07 -16.41 -27.74
N LEU A 372 -8.31 -15.92 -27.91
CA LEU A 372 -8.58 -14.50 -27.82
C LEU A 372 -8.22 -13.95 -26.44
N LYS A 373 -8.48 -14.70 -25.36
CA LYS A 373 -8.08 -14.30 -23.99
C LYS A 373 -6.55 -14.23 -23.85
N ILE A 374 -5.80 -15.19 -24.39
CA ILE A 374 -4.33 -15.20 -24.33
C ILE A 374 -3.75 -14.04 -25.16
N MET A 375 -4.35 -13.74 -26.32
CA MET A 375 -3.90 -12.68 -27.22
C MET A 375 -4.40 -11.28 -26.86
N ASP A 376 -5.33 -11.16 -25.90
CA ASP A 376 -6.00 -9.91 -25.54
C ASP A 376 -5.00 -8.77 -25.31
N THR A 377 -3.96 -9.02 -24.52
CA THR A 377 -2.94 -8.00 -24.22
C THR A 377 -2.06 -7.66 -25.43
N MET A 378 -1.89 -8.57 -26.39
CA MET A 378 -1.11 -8.32 -27.61
C MET A 378 -1.93 -7.56 -28.68
N ILE A 379 -3.26 -7.68 -28.66
CA ILE A 379 -4.18 -7.07 -29.63
C ILE A 379 -4.72 -5.71 -29.12
N ASN A 380 -5.08 -5.62 -27.84
CA ASN A 380 -5.76 -4.47 -27.26
C ASN A 380 -4.84 -3.54 -26.47
N ALA A 381 -3.52 -3.77 -26.51
CA ALA A 381 -2.56 -2.83 -25.92
C ALA A 381 -2.59 -1.46 -26.60
N LYS A 382 -2.19 -0.43 -25.86
CA LYS A 382 -2.03 0.95 -26.38
C LYS A 382 -1.15 1.00 -27.63
N VAL A 383 -0.13 0.15 -27.68
CA VAL A 383 0.69 -0.12 -28.87
C VAL A 383 0.61 -1.64 -29.13
N PRO A 384 -0.30 -2.10 -30.00
CA PRO A 384 -0.57 -3.52 -30.16
C PRO A 384 0.54 -4.21 -30.96
N LEU A 385 0.89 -5.43 -30.54
CA LEU A 385 1.84 -6.29 -31.26
C LEU A 385 1.17 -7.05 -32.41
N LEU A 386 -0.11 -7.39 -32.23
CA LEU A 386 -0.92 -8.12 -33.19
C LEU A 386 -2.13 -7.29 -33.60
N PHE A 387 -2.58 -7.44 -34.84
CA PHE A 387 -3.87 -6.89 -35.26
C PHE A 387 -4.64 -7.89 -36.11
N ASN A 388 -5.97 -7.75 -36.08
CA ASN A 388 -6.88 -8.53 -36.90
C ASN A 388 -7.24 -7.72 -38.15
N LYS A 389 -6.83 -8.20 -39.33
CA LYS A 389 -7.21 -7.60 -40.62
C LYS A 389 -7.98 -8.62 -41.44
N GLY A 390 -9.26 -8.37 -41.66
CA GLY A 390 -10.09 -9.25 -42.49
C GLY A 390 -10.32 -10.65 -41.90
N GLY A 391 -10.18 -10.83 -40.59
CA GLY A 391 -10.34 -12.14 -39.93
C GLY A 391 -9.02 -12.91 -39.76
N GLU A 392 -7.91 -12.38 -40.26
CA GLU A 392 -6.58 -12.94 -40.11
C GLU A 392 -5.76 -12.16 -39.08
N ILE A 393 -5.05 -12.90 -38.23
CA ILE A 393 -4.17 -12.38 -37.19
C ILE A 393 -2.76 -12.27 -37.76
N GLN A 394 -2.14 -11.09 -37.61
CA GLN A 394 -0.79 -10.84 -38.09
C GLN A 394 -0.03 -9.85 -37.20
N PHE A 395 1.29 -9.83 -37.34
CA PHE A 395 2.18 -8.88 -36.65
C PHE A 395 1.92 -7.45 -37.11
N ASN A 396 1.85 -6.52 -36.15
CA ASN A 396 1.76 -5.10 -36.41
C ASN A 396 3.10 -4.55 -36.92
N PRO A 397 3.21 -4.10 -38.18
CA PRO A 397 4.45 -3.54 -38.72
C PRO A 397 4.80 -2.17 -38.10
N CYS A 398 3.83 -1.52 -37.46
CA CYS A 398 4.00 -0.23 -36.78
C CYS A 398 4.25 -0.39 -35.28
N PHE A 399 4.56 -1.60 -34.80
CA PHE A 399 4.92 -1.80 -33.40
C PHE A 399 6.23 -1.07 -33.09
N THR A 400 6.20 -0.11 -32.17
CA THR A 400 7.35 0.71 -31.82
C THR A 400 7.73 0.51 -30.35
N GLY A 401 8.84 -0.20 -30.12
CA GLY A 401 9.53 -0.24 -28.82
C GLY A 401 9.34 -1.51 -28.00
N PRO A 402 10.08 -1.66 -26.89
CA PRO A 402 9.96 -2.80 -25.99
C PRO A 402 8.62 -2.77 -25.25
N ALA A 403 8.00 -3.94 -25.07
CA ALA A 403 6.73 -4.05 -24.37
C ALA A 403 6.65 -5.33 -23.54
N ASN A 404 5.99 -5.22 -22.38
CA ASN A 404 5.62 -6.36 -21.55
C ASN A 404 4.12 -6.61 -21.70
N PHE A 405 3.76 -7.71 -22.35
CA PHE A 405 2.38 -8.12 -22.60
C PHE A 405 1.89 -9.17 -21.61
N MET A 406 2.75 -9.62 -20.70
CA MET A 406 2.36 -10.62 -19.72
C MET A 406 1.32 -10.04 -18.76
N LYS A 407 0.23 -10.79 -18.62
CA LYS A 407 -0.82 -10.50 -17.64
C LYS A 407 -1.28 -11.80 -17.01
N LEU A 408 -1.11 -11.87 -15.69
CA LEU A 408 -1.59 -12.99 -14.91
C LEU A 408 -3.10 -12.95 -14.76
N LEU A 409 -3.72 -14.12 -14.84
CA LEU A 409 -5.14 -14.29 -14.59
C LEU A 409 -5.40 -14.20 -13.09
N ILE A 410 -5.71 -12.99 -12.64
CA ILE A 410 -6.27 -12.76 -11.31
C ILE A 410 -7.78 -13.03 -11.42
N PRO A 411 -8.35 -13.98 -10.66
CA PRO A 411 -9.79 -14.21 -10.66
C PRO A 411 -10.53 -12.89 -10.41
N LYS A 412 -11.54 -12.55 -11.22
CA LYS A 412 -12.29 -11.29 -11.02
C LYS A 412 -13.01 -11.29 -9.66
N ASP A 413 -13.55 -12.44 -9.29
CA ASP A 413 -14.19 -12.71 -7.99
C ASP A 413 -13.25 -13.35 -6.98
N VAL A 414 -12.05 -12.81 -6.78
CA VAL A 414 -11.27 -13.20 -5.59
C VAL A 414 -12.15 -13.00 -4.33
N ALA A 415 -13.09 -12.04 -4.32
CA ALA A 415 -14.05 -11.83 -3.22
C ALA A 415 -14.93 -13.07 -2.90
N ALA A 416 -15.48 -13.77 -3.90
CA ALA A 416 -16.34 -14.95 -3.66
C ALA A 416 -15.53 -16.18 -3.20
N SER A 417 -14.38 -16.41 -3.85
CA SER A 417 -13.43 -17.44 -3.40
C SER A 417 -12.85 -17.13 -2.02
N MET A 418 -12.70 -15.85 -1.67
CA MET A 418 -12.27 -15.39 -0.36
C MET A 418 -13.36 -15.41 0.69
N GLU A 419 -14.63 -15.16 0.39
CA GLU A 419 -15.69 -15.30 1.39
C GLU A 419 -15.75 -16.76 1.82
N GLN A 420 -15.69 -17.69 0.86
CA GLN A 420 -15.62 -19.13 1.16
C GLN A 420 -14.32 -19.52 1.88
N MET A 421 -13.15 -19.09 1.41
CA MET A 421 -11.87 -19.41 2.06
C MET A 421 -11.67 -18.71 3.40
N SER A 422 -12.16 -17.49 3.58
CA SER A 422 -12.08 -16.72 4.83
C SER A 422 -13.08 -17.23 5.85
N LEU A 423 -14.29 -17.61 5.45
CA LEU A 423 -15.23 -18.35 6.31
C LEU A 423 -14.59 -19.65 6.74
N LEU A 424 -14.05 -20.45 5.82
CA LEU A 424 -13.39 -21.71 6.14
C LEU A 424 -12.16 -21.51 7.04
N THR A 425 -11.32 -20.50 6.77
CA THR A 425 -10.13 -20.19 7.59
C THR A 425 -10.53 -19.68 8.97
N ARG A 426 -11.57 -18.85 9.05
CA ARG A 426 -12.11 -18.31 10.30
C ARG A 426 -12.74 -19.39 11.16
N GLU A 427 -13.52 -20.26 10.54
CA GLU A 427 -14.07 -21.46 11.14
C GLU A 427 -12.97 -22.36 11.70
N ASN A 428 -11.96 -22.68 10.89
CA ASN A 428 -10.83 -23.52 11.32
C ASN A 428 -10.02 -22.84 12.45
N LYS A 429 -9.79 -21.53 12.38
CA LYS A 429 -9.08 -20.77 13.42
C LYS A 429 -9.86 -20.78 14.73
N MET A 430 -11.19 -20.59 14.66
CA MET A 430 -12.08 -20.68 15.81
C MET A 430 -12.01 -22.09 16.40
N ASP A 431 -12.12 -23.13 15.58
CA ASP A 431 -12.03 -24.52 16.04
C ASP A 431 -10.72 -24.81 16.77
N CYS A 432 -9.58 -24.46 16.15
CA CYS A 432 -8.26 -24.64 16.77
C CYS A 432 -8.16 -23.91 18.10
N MET A 433 -8.69 -22.69 18.19
CA MET A 433 -8.67 -21.88 19.40
C MET A 433 -9.54 -22.49 20.52
N LEU A 434 -10.75 -22.95 20.18
CA LEU A 434 -11.67 -23.59 21.12
C LEU A 434 -11.04 -24.87 21.70
N VAL A 435 -10.49 -25.72 20.83
CA VAL A 435 -9.81 -26.96 21.23
C VAL A 435 -8.57 -26.65 22.08
N ALA A 436 -7.74 -25.68 21.68
CA ALA A 436 -6.55 -25.30 22.44
C ALA A 436 -6.89 -24.79 23.84
N LYS A 437 -7.95 -23.99 23.98
CA LYS A 437 -8.40 -23.48 25.29
C LYS A 437 -8.90 -24.60 26.18
N LEU A 438 -9.72 -25.51 25.66
CA LEU A 438 -10.23 -26.63 26.44
C LEU A 438 -9.13 -27.65 26.77
N LYS A 439 -8.13 -27.83 25.91
CA LYS A 439 -6.97 -28.66 26.22
C LYS A 439 -6.19 -28.17 27.44
N VAL A 440 -6.16 -26.85 27.68
CA VAL A 440 -5.51 -26.24 28.85
C VAL A 440 -6.40 -26.29 30.09
N GLU A 441 -7.65 -25.87 29.96
CA GLU A 441 -8.57 -25.74 31.11
C GLU A 441 -9.26 -27.06 31.48
N THR A 442 -9.24 -28.05 30.57
CA THR A 442 -9.88 -29.37 30.64
C THR A 442 -11.41 -29.39 30.81
N ARG A 443 -11.99 -28.48 31.59
CA ARG A 443 -13.42 -28.32 31.80
C ARG A 443 -13.75 -26.85 32.12
N MET A 444 -14.80 -26.31 31.49
CA MET A 444 -15.27 -24.93 31.72
C MET A 444 -16.80 -24.88 31.76
N GLN A 445 -17.37 -23.84 32.37
CA GLN A 445 -18.80 -23.55 32.19
C GLN A 445 -19.05 -23.14 30.74
N LEU A 446 -20.07 -23.73 30.10
CA LEU A 446 -20.40 -23.50 28.70
C LEU A 446 -20.68 -22.02 28.41
N LYS A 447 -21.37 -21.34 29.31
CA LYS A 447 -21.69 -19.91 29.20
C LYS A 447 -20.44 -19.03 29.20
N ASP A 448 -19.50 -19.32 30.10
CA ASP A 448 -18.25 -18.58 30.21
C ASP A 448 -17.32 -18.86 29.03
N PHE A 449 -17.34 -20.10 28.53
CA PHE A 449 -16.58 -20.51 27.37
C PHE A 449 -17.06 -19.80 26.08
N ILE A 450 -18.38 -19.75 25.86
CA ILE A 450 -18.98 -19.02 24.73
C ILE A 450 -18.69 -17.53 24.84
N SER A 451 -18.84 -16.95 26.04
CA SER A 451 -18.57 -15.53 26.31
C SER A 451 -17.09 -15.19 26.06
N TRP A 452 -16.17 -16.05 26.49
CA TRP A 452 -14.75 -15.91 26.22
C TRP A 452 -14.45 -15.96 24.72
N ALA A 453 -14.94 -16.97 24.01
CA ALA A 453 -14.69 -17.15 22.58
C ALA A 453 -15.26 -15.99 21.73
N SER A 454 -16.45 -15.48 22.09
CA SER A 454 -17.07 -14.33 21.43
C SER A 454 -16.28 -13.03 21.61
N ARG A 455 -15.37 -12.95 22.59
CA ARG A 455 -14.48 -11.78 22.79
C ARG A 455 -13.17 -11.88 22.03
N GLN A 456 -12.80 -13.05 21.51
CA GLN A 456 -11.54 -13.24 20.79
C GLN A 456 -11.63 -12.85 19.30
N ASP A 457 -12.84 -12.75 18.74
CA ASP A 457 -13.07 -12.40 17.34
C ASP A 457 -14.19 -11.36 17.20
N PHE A 458 -13.90 -10.23 16.54
CA PHE A 458 -14.77 -9.04 16.44
C PHE A 458 -16.07 -9.28 15.66
N LYS A 459 -16.23 -10.42 14.97
CA LYS A 459 -17.45 -10.77 14.22
C LYS A 459 -18.11 -12.07 14.70
N ALA A 460 -17.63 -12.74 15.75
CA ALA A 460 -18.17 -14.03 16.18
C ALA A 460 -19.31 -13.79 17.18
N ASN A 461 -20.55 -13.81 16.70
CA ASN A 461 -21.70 -13.80 17.60
C ASN A 461 -21.80 -15.14 18.35
N ALA A 462 -22.56 -15.16 19.43
CA ALA A 462 -22.71 -16.35 20.27
C ALA A 462 -23.25 -17.56 19.50
N ASP A 463 -24.08 -17.33 18.48
CA ASP A 463 -24.67 -18.39 17.67
C ASP A 463 -23.65 -19.05 16.74
N PHE A 464 -22.75 -18.26 16.14
CA PHE A 464 -21.61 -18.77 15.37
C PHE A 464 -20.72 -19.65 16.24
N VAL A 465 -20.38 -19.19 17.46
CA VAL A 465 -19.54 -19.96 18.39
C VAL A 465 -20.20 -21.28 18.80
N LYS A 466 -21.50 -21.27 19.09
CA LYS A 466 -22.26 -22.49 19.40
C LYS A 466 -22.22 -23.50 18.25
N ALA A 467 -22.47 -23.06 17.02
CA ALA A 467 -22.41 -23.93 15.85
C ALA A 467 -21.02 -24.57 15.67
N ARG A 468 -19.94 -23.88 16.06
CA ARG A 468 -18.59 -24.47 16.07
C ARG A 468 -18.40 -25.50 17.17
N ILE A 469 -18.89 -25.21 18.38
CA ILE A 469 -18.85 -26.15 19.51
C ILE A 469 -19.60 -27.44 19.14
N ASP A 470 -20.80 -27.34 18.58
CA ASP A 470 -21.61 -28.49 18.18
C ASP A 470 -20.85 -29.37 17.16
N ARG A 471 -20.25 -28.74 16.13
CA ARG A 471 -19.42 -29.45 15.14
C ARG A 471 -18.21 -30.16 15.76
N LEU A 472 -17.61 -29.59 16.80
CA LEU A 472 -16.46 -30.18 17.49
C LEU A 472 -16.88 -31.27 18.47
N CYS A 473 -18.09 -31.19 19.04
CA CYS A 473 -18.72 -32.28 19.77
C CYS A 473 -19.00 -33.47 18.86
N ASP A 474 -19.56 -33.24 17.67
CA ASP A 474 -19.82 -34.28 16.67
C ASP A 474 -18.54 -34.99 16.21
N ARG A 475 -17.40 -34.29 16.27
CA ARG A 475 -16.06 -34.80 15.93
C ARG A 475 -15.31 -35.35 17.14
N GLU A 476 -15.95 -35.44 18.30
CA GLU A 476 -15.40 -35.99 19.54
C GLU A 476 -14.15 -35.26 20.07
N TYR A 477 -13.98 -33.97 19.76
CA TYR A 477 -12.91 -33.13 20.35
C TYR A 477 -13.29 -32.56 21.73
N MET A 478 -14.59 -32.50 22.02
CA MET A 478 -15.13 -31.94 23.25
C MET A 478 -16.52 -32.54 23.53
N GLN A 479 -16.96 -32.48 24.78
CA GLN A 479 -18.30 -32.93 25.17
C GLN A 479 -18.98 -31.92 26.08
N ILE A 480 -20.31 -31.85 25.97
CA ILE A 480 -21.15 -31.03 26.83
C ILE A 480 -21.85 -31.95 27.85
N GLU A 481 -21.59 -31.71 29.12
CA GLU A 481 -22.21 -32.41 30.26
C GLU A 481 -22.95 -31.38 31.13
N GLY A 482 -24.25 -31.23 30.92
CA GLY A 482 -25.06 -30.21 31.58
C GLY A 482 -24.59 -28.80 31.20
N ASP A 483 -24.24 -27.99 32.20
CA ASP A 483 -23.77 -26.62 32.00
C ASP A 483 -22.25 -26.52 31.75
N PHE A 484 -21.57 -27.66 31.62
CA PHE A 484 -20.12 -27.71 31.45
C PHE A 484 -19.72 -28.29 30.10
N ILE A 485 -18.64 -27.76 29.57
CA ILE A 485 -17.95 -28.28 28.38
C ILE A 485 -16.58 -28.81 28.80
N SER A 486 -16.21 -29.99 28.32
CA SER A 486 -14.96 -30.67 28.67
C SER A 486 -14.18 -31.08 27.42
N TYR A 487 -12.85 -31.07 27.49
CA TYR A 487 -11.98 -31.56 26.43
C TYR A 487 -12.03 -33.09 26.37
N LEU A 488 -12.08 -33.63 25.15
CA LEU A 488 -11.90 -35.06 24.88
C LEU A 488 -10.51 -35.25 24.23
N PRO A 489 -9.61 -36.07 24.83
CA PRO A 489 -8.23 -36.23 24.39
C PRO A 489 -8.00 -36.65 22.94
#